data_AF-C3JXG1-F1
#
_entry.id   AF-C3JXG1-F1
#
_cell.length_a   1.000
_cell.length_b   1.000
_cell.length_c   1.000
_cell.angle_alpha   90.00
_cell.angle_beta   90.00
_cell.angle_gamma   90.00
#
_symmetry.space_group_name_H-M   'P 1'
#
loop_
_entity.id
_entity.type
_entity.pdbx_description
1 polymer ?
#
loop_
_entity_poly.entity_id
_entity_poly.type
_entity_poly.pdbx_seq_one_letter_code
_entity_poly.pdbx_strand_id
1 'polypeptide(L)' 'MKQVGKLQSWKCITPYKDAGKACTDSSQCEGECRTSVTTSSENRPVTGACQADNGRFGCSATVEKGQLGRAMCVD' A
#
# COMPACT_ATOMS: atom_id res chain seq x y z
N MET A 1 14.89 4.76 -12.28
CA MET A 1 14.34 3.46 -12.75
C MET A 1 14.80 2.36 -11.80
N LYS A 2 13.99 1.32 -11.59
CA LYS A 2 14.31 0.17 -10.72
C LYS A 2 13.79 -1.12 -11.37
N GLN A 3 14.52 -2.22 -11.22
CA GLN A 3 14.03 -3.55 -11.58
C GLN A 3 13.08 -4.05 -10.50
N VAL A 4 11.92 -4.54 -10.92
CA VAL A 4 10.86 -4.97 -10.01
C VAL A 4 10.26 -6.28 -10.48
N GLY A 5 9.77 -7.05 -9.50
CA GLY A 5 9.16 -8.35 -9.71
C GLY A 5 10.09 -9.48 -10.10
N LYS A 6 9.60 -10.73 -10.17
CA LYS A 6 10.45 -11.88 -10.57
C LYS A 6 11.04 -11.72 -11.96
N LEU A 7 10.30 -11.09 -12.89
CA LEU A 7 10.78 -10.83 -14.25
C LEU A 7 11.83 -9.70 -14.34
N GLN A 8 12.15 -9.03 -13.23
CA GLN A 8 13.18 -7.98 -13.14
C GLN A 8 13.00 -6.88 -14.21
N SER A 9 11.74 -6.53 -14.49
CA SER A 9 11.39 -5.53 -15.50
C SER A 9 11.72 -4.14 -14.99
N TRP A 10 12.34 -3.31 -15.84
CA TRP A 10 12.61 -1.91 -15.52
C TRP A 10 11.31 -1.10 -15.45
N LYS A 11 11.06 -0.46 -14.31
CA LYS A 11 9.96 0.48 -14.11
C LYS A 11 10.46 1.83 -13.62
N CYS A 12 9.69 2.88 -13.93
CA CYS A 12 9.88 4.19 -13.36
C CYS A 12 9.22 4.23 -11.97
N ILE A 13 10.01 3.99 -10.93
CA ILE A 13 9.57 4.06 -9.55
C ILE A 13 9.78 5.47 -9.02
N THR A 14 8.70 6.09 -8.55
CA THR A 14 8.71 7.45 -7.99
C THR A 14 8.29 7.39 -6.53
N PRO A 15 9.14 7.86 -5.60
CA PRO A 15 8.79 7.92 -4.18
C PRO A 15 7.72 8.99 -3.92
N TYR A 16 6.84 8.71 -2.96
CA TYR A 16 5.87 9.69 -2.47
C TYR A 16 6.43 10.44 -1.26
N LYS A 17 6.04 11.70 -1.05
CA LYS A 17 6.61 12.54 0.03
C LYS A 17 6.06 12.17 1.40
N ASP A 18 4.91 11.53 1.42
CA ASP A 18 4.16 11.09 2.60
C ASP A 18 4.38 9.61 2.92
N ALA A 19 5.34 8.96 2.28
CA ALA A 19 5.72 7.56 2.51
C ALA A 19 5.76 7.20 4.01
N GLY A 20 5.01 6.18 4.41
CA GLY A 20 4.99 5.67 5.79
C GLY A 20 4.11 6.47 6.77
N LYS A 21 3.52 7.59 6.35
CA LYS A 21 2.58 8.35 7.19
C LYS A 21 1.35 7.50 7.50
N ALA A 22 0.91 7.49 8.75
CA ALA A 22 -0.32 6.80 9.15
C ALA A 22 -1.54 7.38 8.42
N CYS A 23 -2.43 6.51 7.95
CA CYS A 23 -3.62 6.87 7.19
C CYS A 23 -4.78 5.92 7.52
N THR A 24 -6.00 6.38 7.26
CA THR A 24 -7.23 5.56 7.32
C THR A 24 -7.98 5.51 5.99
N ASP A 25 -7.54 6.27 5.00
CA ASP A 25 -8.16 6.35 3.68
C ASP A 25 -7.10 6.74 2.66
N SER A 26 -7.20 6.24 1.42
CA SER A 26 -6.26 6.59 0.37
C SER A 26 -6.34 8.06 -0.02
N SER A 27 -7.45 8.76 0.25
CA SER A 27 -7.55 10.21 0.03
C SER A 27 -6.58 11.05 0.88
N GLN A 28 -5.96 10.45 1.90
CA GLN A 28 -4.98 11.10 2.77
C GLN A 28 -3.54 10.97 2.26
N CYS A 29 -3.34 10.20 1.19
CA CYS A 29 -2.03 9.88 0.64
C CYS A 29 -1.89 10.35 -0.81
N GLU A 30 -0.65 10.56 -1.28
CA GLU A 30 -0.35 10.74 -2.71
C GLU A 30 -0.63 9.46 -3.52
N GLY A 31 -0.57 8.30 -2.85
CA GLY A 31 -0.90 6.98 -3.39
C GLY A 31 -2.00 6.29 -2.59
N GLU A 32 -1.86 4.98 -2.38
CA GLU A 32 -2.83 4.19 -1.61
C GLU A 32 -2.46 4.15 -0.13
N CYS A 33 -3.47 4.14 0.74
CA CYS A 33 -3.30 3.77 2.14
C CYS A 33 -3.25 2.24 2.23
N ARG A 34 -2.12 1.67 2.69
CA ARG A 34 -1.89 0.23 2.68
C ARG A 34 -1.52 -0.32 4.06
N THR A 35 -1.89 -1.57 4.30
CA THR A 35 -1.51 -2.33 5.50
C THR A 35 -1.05 -3.75 5.12
N SER A 36 -0.52 -4.50 6.08
CA SER A 36 -0.16 -5.90 5.89
C SER A 36 -1.41 -6.74 5.60
N VAL A 37 -1.29 -7.75 4.73
CA VAL A 37 -2.37 -8.72 4.46
C VAL A 37 -2.69 -9.61 5.66
N THR A 38 -1.82 -9.64 6.68
CA THR A 38 -2.06 -10.34 7.94
C THR A 38 -2.90 -9.54 8.92
N THR A 39 -3.20 -8.27 8.62
CA THR A 39 -4.03 -7.41 9.46
C THR A 39 -5.47 -7.89 9.40
N SER A 40 -6.04 -8.23 10.55
CA SER A 40 -7.45 -8.63 10.66
C SER A 40 -8.32 -7.44 11.10
N SER A 41 -9.49 -7.30 10.50
CA SER A 41 -10.44 -6.22 10.78
C SER A 41 -11.62 -6.67 11.63
N GLU A 42 -11.37 -7.44 12.72
CA GLU A 42 -12.41 -8.00 13.62
C GLU A 42 -13.24 -6.90 14.32
N ASN A 43 -14.11 -6.23 13.56
CA ASN A 43 -14.91 -5.07 13.93
C ASN A 43 -14.14 -3.88 14.52
N ARG A 44 -12.84 -3.77 14.25
CA ARG A 44 -12.03 -2.60 14.66
C ARG A 44 -11.60 -1.77 13.47
N PRO A 45 -11.55 -0.43 13.63
CA PRO A 45 -10.93 0.44 12.63
C PRO A 45 -9.50 0.00 12.37
N VAL A 46 -9.17 -0.16 11.09
CA VAL A 46 -7.82 -0.48 10.62
C VAL A 46 -7.13 0.82 10.21
N THR A 47 -5.89 0.97 10.64
CA THR A 47 -4.98 1.99 10.13
C THR A 47 -3.98 1.35 9.17
N GLY A 48 -3.62 2.11 8.15
CA GLY A 48 -2.55 1.79 7.22
C GLY A 48 -1.42 2.80 7.31
N ALA A 49 -0.48 2.67 6.38
CA ALA A 49 0.54 3.64 6.08
C ALA A 49 0.47 4.02 4.60
N CYS A 50 0.74 5.29 4.29
CA CYS A 50 0.83 5.76 2.91
C CYS A 50 1.95 5.00 2.19
N GLN A 51 1.62 4.56 0.97
CA GLN A 51 2.52 3.84 0.09
C GLN A 51 3.87 4.57 -0.06
N ALA A 52 4.97 3.83 -0.13
CA ALA A 52 6.31 4.44 -0.20
C ALA A 52 6.61 5.08 -1.57
N ASP A 53 6.12 4.45 -2.63
CA ASP A 53 6.36 4.82 -4.02
C ASP A 53 5.23 4.29 -4.91
N ASN A 54 5.20 4.59 -6.20
CA ASN A 54 4.18 4.07 -7.12
C ASN A 54 4.23 2.55 -7.41
N GLY A 55 5.10 1.79 -6.76
CA GLY A 55 5.24 0.35 -6.89
C GLY A 55 4.12 -0.44 -6.19
N ARG A 56 3.60 -1.47 -6.87
CA ARG A 56 2.52 -2.35 -6.36
C ARG A 56 3.01 -3.71 -5.87
N PHE A 57 4.32 -3.96 -5.96
CA PHE A 57 4.93 -5.25 -5.66
C PHE A 57 4.93 -5.57 -4.17
N GLY A 58 4.83 -6.85 -3.84
CA GLY A 58 4.65 -7.36 -2.49
C GLY A 58 3.18 -7.63 -2.16
N CYS A 59 2.95 -8.07 -0.92
CA CYS A 59 1.61 -8.34 -0.39
C CYS A 59 1.14 -7.17 0.47
N SER A 60 0.01 -6.57 0.11
CA SER A 60 -0.62 -5.51 0.89
C SER A 60 -2.14 -5.53 0.75
N ALA A 61 -2.85 -4.97 1.71
CA ALA A 61 -4.27 -4.67 1.62
C ALA A 61 -4.47 -3.16 1.63
N THR A 62 -5.42 -2.65 0.86
CA THR A 62 -5.80 -1.24 0.94
C THR A 62 -6.59 -0.96 2.21
N VAL A 63 -6.56 0.28 2.68
CA VAL A 63 -7.38 0.75 3.80
C VAL A 63 -8.21 1.93 3.31
N GLU A 64 -9.52 1.79 3.40
CA GLU A 64 -10.48 2.81 2.95
C GLU A 64 -11.46 3.08 4.08
N LYS A 65 -11.63 4.34 4.48
CA LYS A 65 -12.50 4.76 5.60
C LYS A 65 -12.31 3.94 6.89
N GLY A 66 -11.07 3.56 7.19
CA GLY A 66 -10.71 2.75 8.36
C GLY A 66 -11.14 1.29 8.25
N GLN A 67 -11.48 0.81 7.05
CA GLN A 67 -11.86 -0.57 6.78
C GLN A 67 -10.80 -1.25 5.92
N LEU A 68 -10.58 -2.53 6.18
CA LEU A 68 -9.68 -3.33 5.36
C LEU A 68 -10.33 -3.58 4.00
N GLY A 69 -9.65 -3.13 2.94
CA GLY A 69 -9.98 -3.43 1.57
C GLY A 69 -9.50 -4.82 1.14
N ARG A 70 -9.39 -5.02 -0.16
CA ARG A 70 -8.93 -6.30 -0.71
C ARG A 70 -7.43 -6.46 -0.49
N ALA A 71 -7.03 -7.63 0.01
CA ALA A 71 -5.64 -8.06 0.02
C ALA A 71 -5.20 -8.43 -1.40
N MET A 72 -4.04 -7.93 -1.83
CA MET A 72 -3.42 -8.25 -3.11
C MET A 72 -1.93 -8.53 -2.92
N CYS A 73 -1.47 -9.62 -3.53
CA CYS A 73 -0.06 -9.97 -3.62
C CYS A 73 0.36 -9.88 -5.08
N VAL A 74 1.22 -8.91 -5.40
CA VAL A 74 1.73 -8.70 -6.74
C VAL A 74 3.22 -9.02 -6.77
N ASP A 75 3.60 -9.81 -7.75
CA ASP A 75 4.98 -10.09 -8.07
C ASP A 75 5.38 -9.45 -9.39
#